data_AF-A0A1Q6M887-F1
#
_entry.id   AF-A0A1Q6M887-F1
#
_cell.length_a   1.000
_cell.length_b   1.000
_cell.length_c   1.000
_cell.angle_alpha   90.00
_cell.angle_beta   90.00
_cell.angle_gamma   90.00
#
_symmetry.space_group_name_H-M   'P 1'
#
loop_
_entity.id
_entity.type
_entity.pdbx_description
1 polymer ?
#
loop_
_entity_poly.entity_id
_entity_poly.type
_entity_poly.pdbx_seq_one_letter_code
_entity_poly.pdbx_strand_id
1 'polypeptide(L)'
;MLNIWVGNLGKYNEGELKGGWLELPKEKEEIDEFLKEVVGLNEEYEEYMINDFETDLPYKVSEYESIKMLNLLAKVSENIYNMEAIEGYANSEGNLSIEQLMNIIIQEDEIPYYSYQIDSWTMSAEEKYGYRFAKDTGLLDVLKQHGIEGYFDFESYGRDAEMSGYVELLDEGYIDKSESIELNKYSLQEIIEMYDMEGKKEKKLKVIYKQVGKDPAVMEIDDTLEAKQKLVGGLIEVVPYKEDLLLVCNEEGKILNQKPNLDFGYDYIVGNCFVVGDDFENAGFKSVSEEQIEEIKQDLKDRSIEVSEIEKIEEDDMEF
;
A
#
# COMPACT_ATOMS: atom_id res chain seq x y z
N MET A 1 -14.20 12.63 4.92
CA MET A 1 -15.06 12.17 3.79
C MET A 1 -14.66 12.93 2.54
N LEU A 2 -14.79 12.36 1.32
CA LEU A 2 -14.52 13.08 0.06
C LEU A 2 -15.64 12.83 -0.95
N ASN A 3 -16.39 13.86 -1.27
CA ASN A 3 -17.50 13.81 -2.23
C ASN A 3 -17.27 14.84 -3.33
N ILE A 4 -17.40 14.45 -4.59
CA ILE A 4 -17.09 15.31 -5.75
C ILE A 4 -18.26 15.38 -6.72
N TRP A 5 -18.50 16.56 -7.29
CA TRP A 5 -19.44 16.72 -8.38
C TRP A 5 -18.70 16.64 -9.71
N VAL A 6 -19.02 15.63 -10.51
CA VAL A 6 -18.38 15.36 -11.80
C VAL A 6 -19.34 15.68 -12.95
N GLY A 7 -18.90 16.52 -13.87
CA GLY A 7 -19.65 16.91 -15.06
C GLY A 7 -19.00 16.45 -16.36
N ASN A 8 -19.82 16.34 -17.40
CA ASN A 8 -19.38 16.07 -18.76
C ASN A 8 -18.95 17.37 -19.43
N LEU A 9 -17.67 17.48 -19.76
CA LEU A 9 -17.09 18.72 -20.27
C LEU A 9 -17.60 19.06 -21.68
N GLY A 10 -17.77 18.06 -22.55
CA GLY A 10 -18.30 18.27 -23.89
C GLY A 10 -19.75 18.74 -23.88
N LYS A 11 -20.60 18.16 -23.03
CA LYS A 11 -21.98 18.62 -22.82
C LYS A 11 -22.06 20.01 -22.23
N TYR A 12 -21.18 20.32 -21.28
CA TYR A 12 -21.08 21.66 -20.73
C TYR A 12 -20.76 22.71 -21.81
N ASN A 13 -19.84 22.40 -22.73
CA ASN A 13 -19.51 23.26 -23.87
C ASN A 13 -20.68 23.45 -24.86
N GLU A 14 -21.65 22.54 -24.88
CA GLU A 14 -22.91 22.65 -25.63
C GLU A 14 -24.01 23.41 -24.87
N GLY A 15 -23.74 23.87 -23.64
CA GLY A 15 -24.71 24.53 -22.77
C GLY A 15 -25.64 23.58 -22.02
N GLU A 16 -25.30 22.28 -21.95
CA GLU A 16 -26.05 21.25 -21.24
C GLU A 16 -25.30 20.83 -19.96
N LEU A 17 -25.95 20.99 -18.80
CA LEU A 17 -25.40 20.49 -17.53
C LEU A 17 -25.75 19.01 -17.36
N LYS A 18 -24.75 18.14 -17.55
CA LYS A 18 -24.85 16.69 -17.36
C LYS A 18 -23.75 16.24 -16.40
N GLY A 19 -24.12 15.62 -15.28
CA GLY A 19 -23.19 15.24 -14.21
C GLY A 19 -23.91 14.80 -12.94
N GLY A 20 -23.14 14.51 -11.90
CA GLY A 20 -23.68 14.09 -10.59
C GLY A 20 -22.62 14.09 -9.49
N TRP A 21 -23.08 13.85 -8.25
CA TRP A 21 -22.22 13.66 -7.09
C TRP A 21 -21.72 12.22 -6.98
N LEU A 22 -20.45 12.05 -6.63
CA LEU A 22 -19.77 10.78 -6.38
C LEU A 22 -19.02 10.85 -5.05
N GLU A 23 -19.49 10.06 -4.08
CA GLU A 23 -18.83 9.89 -2.78
C GLU A 23 -17.73 8.83 -2.89
N LEU A 24 -16.51 9.19 -2.51
CA LEU A 24 -15.31 8.36 -2.56
C LEU A 24 -14.92 7.90 -1.12
N PRO A 25 -14.29 6.73 -0.96
CA PRO A 25 -13.80 5.84 -2.02
C PRO A 25 -14.86 4.92 -2.63
N LYS A 26 -14.61 4.45 -3.86
CA LYS A 26 -15.46 3.54 -4.65
C LYS A 26 -14.64 2.51 -5.41
N GLU A 27 -15.24 1.35 -5.70
CA GLU A 27 -14.63 0.37 -6.59
C GLU A 27 -14.55 0.91 -8.02
N LYS A 28 -13.58 0.42 -8.78
CA LYS A 28 -13.35 0.86 -10.18
C LYS A 28 -14.60 0.68 -11.03
N GLU A 29 -15.26 -0.46 -10.92
CA GLU A 29 -16.48 -0.75 -11.68
C GLU A 29 -17.62 0.22 -11.32
N GLU A 30 -17.73 0.66 -10.06
CA GLU A 30 -18.73 1.67 -9.65
C GLU A 30 -18.42 3.05 -10.23
N ILE A 31 -17.13 3.43 -10.28
CA ILE A 31 -16.69 4.69 -10.90
C ILE A 31 -16.94 4.66 -12.40
N ASP A 32 -16.58 3.58 -13.08
CA ASP A 32 -16.78 3.40 -14.52
C ASP A 32 -18.28 3.44 -14.87
N GLU A 33 -19.13 2.77 -14.07
CA GLU A 33 -20.59 2.83 -14.24
C GLU A 33 -21.12 4.25 -14.02
N PHE A 34 -20.65 4.95 -12.98
CA PHE A 34 -21.03 6.34 -12.72
C PHE A 34 -20.64 7.27 -13.87
N LEU A 35 -19.41 7.19 -14.37
CA LEU A 35 -18.92 7.99 -15.49
C LEU A 35 -19.72 7.74 -16.77
N LYS A 36 -20.10 6.49 -17.02
CA LYS A 36 -20.89 6.12 -18.19
C LYS A 36 -22.36 6.52 -18.07
N GLU A 37 -23.02 6.17 -16.98
CA GLU A 37 -24.49 6.27 -16.87
C GLU A 37 -24.93 7.64 -16.31
N VAL A 38 -24.19 8.21 -15.34
CA VAL A 38 -24.53 9.49 -14.70
C VAL A 38 -23.91 10.66 -15.47
N VAL A 39 -22.60 10.63 -15.68
CA VAL A 39 -21.87 11.69 -16.41
C VAL A 39 -22.10 11.56 -17.92
N GLY A 40 -22.36 10.36 -18.45
CA GLY A 40 -22.69 10.16 -19.85
C GLY A 40 -21.48 10.11 -20.78
N LEU A 41 -20.31 9.71 -20.28
CA LEU A 41 -19.11 9.60 -21.10
C LEU A 41 -19.23 8.47 -22.12
N ASN A 42 -18.74 8.70 -23.34
CA ASN A 42 -18.75 7.75 -24.46
C ASN A 42 -17.69 8.16 -25.52
N GLU A 43 -17.67 7.48 -26.68
CA GLU A 43 -16.71 7.76 -27.78
C GLU A 43 -16.76 9.21 -28.32
N GLU A 44 -17.87 9.93 -28.16
CA GLU A 44 -18.02 11.33 -28.58
C GLU A 44 -17.72 12.32 -27.44
N TYR A 45 -18.06 11.94 -26.20
CA TYR A 45 -17.90 12.76 -25.00
C TYR A 45 -16.98 12.05 -24.00
N GLU A 46 -15.67 12.14 -24.20
CA GLU A 46 -14.68 11.40 -23.40
C GLU A 46 -14.23 12.16 -22.13
N GLU A 47 -14.39 13.47 -22.10
CA GLU A 47 -13.83 14.33 -21.06
C GLU A 47 -14.83 14.69 -19.94
N TYR A 48 -14.36 14.60 -18.70
CA TYR A 48 -15.06 15.09 -17.52
C TYR A 48 -14.34 16.29 -16.89
N MET A 49 -15.05 16.98 -15.99
CA MET A 49 -14.50 18.01 -15.12
C MET A 49 -15.13 17.91 -13.73
N ILE A 50 -14.39 18.31 -12.70
CA ILE A 50 -14.90 18.39 -11.32
C ILE A 50 -15.34 19.84 -11.06
N ASN A 51 -16.63 20.09 -10.86
CA ASN A 51 -17.14 21.46 -10.69
C ASN A 51 -17.29 21.86 -9.23
N ASP A 52 -17.42 20.90 -8.33
CA ASP A 52 -17.67 21.14 -6.92
C ASP A 52 -17.17 19.96 -6.07
N PHE A 53 -16.92 20.18 -4.79
CA PHE A 53 -16.46 19.15 -3.86
C PHE A 53 -16.82 19.46 -2.41
N GLU A 54 -16.97 18.41 -1.61
CA GLU A 54 -17.17 18.45 -0.17
C GLU A 54 -16.13 17.52 0.47
N THR A 55 -15.25 18.07 1.33
CA THR A 55 -14.21 17.30 2.00
C THR A 55 -13.80 17.93 3.32
N ASP A 56 -13.47 17.08 4.29
CA ASP A 56 -12.83 17.50 5.54
C ASP A 56 -11.29 17.53 5.38
N LEU A 57 -10.74 16.84 4.38
CA LEU A 57 -9.30 16.73 4.19
C LEU A 57 -8.67 18.10 3.86
N PRO A 58 -7.43 18.36 4.30
CA PRO A 58 -6.68 19.58 3.95
C PRO A 58 -6.16 19.52 2.51
N TYR A 59 -7.06 19.27 1.55
CA TYR A 59 -6.78 19.20 0.12
C TYR A 59 -7.79 20.01 -0.67
N LYS A 60 -7.29 20.83 -1.59
CA LYS A 60 -8.14 21.60 -2.50
C LYS A 60 -8.23 20.88 -3.83
N VAL A 61 -9.39 20.30 -4.11
CA VAL A 61 -9.65 19.59 -5.37
C VAL A 61 -9.64 20.58 -6.54
N SER A 62 -8.91 20.23 -7.61
CA SER A 62 -8.88 21.01 -8.85
C SER A 62 -9.89 20.47 -9.87
N GLU A 63 -10.29 21.32 -10.83
CA GLU A 63 -11.27 20.94 -11.86
C GLU A 63 -10.82 19.79 -12.77
N TYR A 64 -9.51 19.57 -12.87
CA TYR A 64 -8.87 18.57 -13.73
C TYR A 64 -8.21 17.45 -12.92
N GLU A 65 -8.50 17.35 -11.63
CA GLU A 65 -7.94 16.32 -10.78
C GLU A 65 -8.40 14.93 -11.22
N SER A 66 -7.50 13.94 -11.10
CA SER A 66 -7.85 12.57 -11.45
C SER A 66 -8.79 11.97 -10.40
N ILE A 67 -9.96 11.49 -10.84
CA ILE A 67 -10.88 10.76 -9.97
C ILE A 67 -10.18 9.54 -9.34
N LYS A 68 -9.26 8.88 -10.06
CA LYS A 68 -8.47 7.76 -9.50
C LYS A 68 -7.59 8.21 -8.34
N MET A 69 -6.94 9.37 -8.44
CA MET A 69 -6.08 9.91 -7.38
C MET A 69 -6.90 10.36 -6.18
N LEU A 70 -8.04 11.03 -6.41
CA LEU A 70 -8.99 11.39 -5.35
C LEU A 70 -9.56 10.16 -4.65
N ASN A 71 -9.86 9.12 -5.41
CA ASN A 71 -10.36 7.86 -4.87
C ASN A 71 -9.31 7.21 -3.96
N LEU A 72 -8.03 7.22 -4.37
CA LEU A 72 -6.92 6.73 -3.56
C LEU A 72 -6.72 7.58 -2.29
N LEU A 73 -6.75 8.91 -2.40
CA LEU A 73 -6.68 9.80 -1.23
C LEU A 73 -7.83 9.50 -0.24
N ALA A 74 -9.05 9.33 -0.75
CA ALA A 74 -10.20 8.98 0.08
C ALA A 74 -9.96 7.66 0.82
N LYS A 75 -9.40 6.65 0.15
CA LYS A 75 -9.04 5.36 0.74
C LYS A 75 -7.96 5.48 1.81
N VAL A 76 -6.89 6.20 1.51
CA VAL A 76 -5.79 6.48 2.46
C VAL A 76 -6.33 7.17 3.71
N SER A 77 -7.34 8.02 3.56
CA SER A 77 -7.94 8.79 4.66
C SER A 77 -8.97 8.05 5.53
N GLU A 78 -9.34 6.80 5.22
CA GLU A 78 -10.41 6.09 5.95
C GLU A 78 -10.09 5.85 7.44
N ASN A 79 -8.81 5.82 7.81
CA ASN A 79 -8.33 5.45 9.15
C ASN A 79 -7.50 6.54 9.83
N ILE A 80 -7.78 7.83 9.57
CA ILE A 80 -7.14 8.93 10.29
C ILE A 80 -7.61 8.94 11.74
N TYR A 81 -6.68 8.92 12.70
CA TYR A 81 -7.01 8.99 14.13
C TYR A 81 -6.96 10.41 14.69
N ASN A 82 -6.12 11.27 14.12
CA ASN A 82 -5.79 12.60 14.58
C ASN A 82 -5.79 13.57 13.39
N MET A 83 -7.00 13.97 12.99
CA MET A 83 -7.21 14.92 11.90
C MET A 83 -6.53 16.26 12.15
N GLU A 84 -6.49 16.72 13.41
CA GLU A 84 -5.87 17.99 13.77
C GLU A 84 -4.36 17.98 13.49
N ALA A 85 -3.66 16.87 13.77
CA ALA A 85 -2.25 16.72 13.44
C ALA A 85 -2.02 16.75 11.91
N ILE A 86 -2.87 16.07 11.13
CA ILE A 86 -2.80 16.07 9.66
C ILE A 86 -3.02 17.48 9.11
N GLU A 87 -4.09 18.15 9.53
CA GLU A 87 -4.43 19.50 9.09
C GLU A 87 -3.34 20.51 9.49
N GLY A 88 -2.89 20.47 10.75
CA GLY A 88 -1.87 21.36 11.26
C GLY A 88 -0.54 21.20 10.52
N TYR A 89 -0.09 19.96 10.31
CA TYR A 89 1.14 19.69 9.57
C TYR A 89 1.01 20.09 8.10
N ALA A 90 -0.08 19.71 7.43
CA ALA A 90 -0.32 20.03 6.03
C ALA A 90 -0.37 21.56 5.77
N ASN A 91 -1.06 22.30 6.63
CA ASN A 91 -1.13 23.76 6.56
C ASN A 91 0.25 24.41 6.77
N SER A 92 1.09 23.83 7.63
CA SER A 92 2.44 24.34 7.89
C SER A 92 3.39 24.20 6.70
N GLU A 93 3.21 23.15 5.89
CA GLU A 93 3.97 22.92 4.64
C GLU A 93 3.44 23.75 3.46
N GLY A 94 2.15 24.10 3.48
CA GLY A 94 1.50 24.95 2.48
C GLY A 94 0.93 24.15 1.30
N ASN A 95 1.34 24.49 0.07
CA ASN A 95 0.75 23.89 -1.13
C ASN A 95 1.31 22.48 -1.39
N LEU A 96 0.60 21.46 -0.90
CA LEU A 96 0.93 20.06 -1.08
C LEU A 96 0.30 19.47 -2.34
N SER A 97 1.02 18.54 -3.00
CA SER A 97 0.39 17.63 -3.96
C SER A 97 -0.46 16.58 -3.25
N ILE A 98 -1.39 15.97 -3.98
CA ILE A 98 -2.19 14.85 -3.46
C ILE A 98 -1.32 13.69 -2.94
N GLU A 99 -0.19 13.42 -3.60
CA GLU A 99 0.77 12.38 -3.19
C GLU A 99 1.49 12.73 -1.89
N GLN A 100 1.84 14.01 -1.69
CA GLN A 100 2.46 14.46 -0.45
C GLN A 100 1.46 14.41 0.71
N LEU A 101 0.20 14.79 0.49
CA LEU A 101 -0.83 14.65 1.51
C LEU A 101 -1.06 13.18 1.89
N MET A 102 -1.11 12.26 0.92
CA MET A 102 -1.20 10.83 1.22
C MET A 102 0.01 10.35 2.04
N ASN A 103 1.23 10.81 1.71
CA ASN A 103 2.43 10.51 2.49
C ASN A 103 2.34 11.02 3.93
N ILE A 104 1.77 12.21 4.16
CA ILE A 104 1.53 12.75 5.50
C ILE A 104 0.54 11.86 6.27
N ILE A 105 -0.59 11.49 5.64
CA ILE A 105 -1.61 10.64 6.27
C ILE A 105 -1.04 9.27 6.65
N ILE A 106 -0.24 8.66 5.79
CA ILE A 106 0.38 7.35 6.08
C ILE A 106 1.38 7.44 7.24
N GLN A 107 2.01 8.60 7.42
CA GLN A 107 2.98 8.88 8.48
C GLN A 107 2.34 9.56 9.70
N GLU A 108 1.03 9.44 9.91
CA GLU A 108 0.31 10.12 10.99
C GLU A 108 1.00 10.00 12.37
N ASP A 109 1.44 8.79 12.73
CA ASP A 109 2.13 8.51 14.01
C ASP A 109 3.54 9.12 14.12
N GLU A 110 4.13 9.54 12.99
CA GLU A 110 5.46 10.16 12.91
C GLU A 110 5.39 11.69 12.86
N ILE A 111 4.19 12.28 12.70
CA ILE A 111 4.01 13.73 12.72
C ILE A 111 4.44 14.27 14.09
N PRO A 112 5.25 15.34 14.16
CA PRO A 112 5.73 15.94 15.41
C PRO A 112 4.63 16.77 16.09
N TYR A 113 3.46 16.15 16.30
CA TYR A 113 2.31 16.70 16.99
C TYR A 113 2.34 16.33 18.46
N TYR A 114 2.11 17.33 19.32
CA TYR A 114 2.10 17.15 20.76
C TYR A 114 0.82 17.75 21.35
N SER A 115 0.01 16.91 21.99
CA SER A 115 -1.19 17.38 22.71
C SER A 115 -0.79 18.22 23.94
N TYR A 116 -1.55 19.28 24.21
CA TYR A 116 -1.37 20.08 25.42
C TYR A 116 -1.60 19.28 26.70
N GLN A 117 -2.47 18.26 26.65
CA GLN A 117 -2.97 17.50 27.81
C GLN A 117 -3.62 18.40 28.88
N ILE A 118 -4.33 19.44 28.43
CA ILE A 118 -5.04 20.42 29.27
C ILE A 118 -6.50 20.45 28.83
N ASP A 119 -7.38 19.92 29.68
CA ASP A 119 -8.84 19.99 29.49
C ASP A 119 -9.37 21.32 30.03
N SER A 120 -9.32 22.36 29.18
CA SER A 120 -9.82 23.69 29.49
C SER A 120 -10.41 24.36 28.26
N TRP A 121 -11.72 24.63 28.33
CA TRP A 121 -12.49 25.27 27.27
C TRP A 121 -12.35 26.81 27.25
N THR A 122 -11.70 27.39 28.27
CA THR A 122 -11.55 28.85 28.40
C THR A 122 -10.15 29.35 28.05
N MET A 123 -9.18 28.43 27.99
CA MET A 123 -7.79 28.77 27.64
C MET A 123 -7.65 28.79 26.11
N SER A 124 -6.99 29.82 25.59
CA SER A 124 -6.55 29.86 24.19
C SER A 124 -5.43 28.84 23.94
N ALA A 125 -5.16 28.53 22.67
CA ALA A 125 -4.05 27.65 22.27
C ALA A 125 -2.71 28.19 22.78
N GLU A 126 -2.51 29.51 22.68
CA GLU A 126 -1.35 30.23 23.20
C GLU A 126 -1.22 30.07 24.71
N GLU A 127 -2.31 30.17 25.47
CA GLU A 127 -2.28 29.97 26.92
C GLU A 127 -2.00 28.51 27.29
N LYS A 128 -2.64 27.54 26.61
CA LYS A 128 -2.39 26.10 26.79
C LYS A 128 -0.92 25.77 26.52
N TYR A 129 -0.38 26.22 25.39
CA TYR A 129 1.02 26.04 25.03
C TYR A 129 1.95 26.74 26.02
N GLY A 130 1.70 28.01 26.37
CA GLY A 130 2.54 28.76 27.30
C GLY A 130 2.61 28.10 28.68
N TYR A 131 1.49 27.56 29.18
CA TYR A 131 1.46 26.78 30.41
C TYR A 131 2.29 25.49 30.29
N ARG A 132 2.12 24.76 29.19
CA ARG A 132 2.86 23.53 28.92
C ARG A 132 4.36 23.77 28.79
N PHE A 133 4.75 24.79 28.03
CA PHE A 133 6.14 25.17 27.82
C PHE A 133 6.80 25.63 29.13
N ALA A 134 6.08 26.40 29.95
CA ALA A 134 6.56 26.76 31.28
C ALA A 134 6.75 25.52 32.18
N LYS A 135 5.88 24.51 32.08
CA LYS A 135 6.03 23.24 32.79
C LYS A 135 7.28 22.49 32.32
N ASP A 136 7.44 22.32 31.01
CA ASP A 136 8.51 21.49 30.42
C ASP A 136 9.89 22.13 30.61
N THR A 137 9.97 23.47 30.68
CA THR A 137 11.20 24.21 30.98
C THR A 137 11.51 24.34 32.48
N GLY A 138 10.59 23.92 33.36
CA GLY A 138 10.70 24.08 34.82
C GLY A 138 10.36 25.48 35.33
N LEU A 139 10.00 26.43 34.46
CA LEU A 139 9.56 27.77 34.85
C LEU A 139 8.31 27.72 35.75
N LEU A 140 7.37 26.82 35.47
CA LEU A 140 6.14 26.67 36.24
C LEU A 140 6.41 26.35 37.72
N ASP A 141 7.42 25.51 38.00
CA ASP A 141 7.80 25.18 39.38
C ASP A 141 8.39 26.39 40.11
N VAL A 142 9.17 27.22 39.42
CA VAL A 142 9.71 28.48 39.95
C VAL A 142 8.57 29.45 40.27
N LEU A 143 7.60 29.61 39.36
CA LEU A 143 6.44 30.48 39.56
C LEU A 143 5.60 30.03 40.78
N LYS A 144 5.39 28.71 40.91
CA LYS A 144 4.67 28.09 42.04
C LYS A 144 5.40 28.27 43.36
N GLN A 145 6.72 28.03 43.38
CA GLN A 145 7.55 28.19 44.58
C GLN A 145 7.47 29.60 45.17
N HIS A 146 7.36 30.62 44.31
CA HIS A 146 7.25 32.02 44.70
C HIS A 146 5.81 32.53 44.87
N GLY A 147 4.79 31.69 44.58
CA GLY A 147 3.38 32.07 44.70
C GLY A 147 2.94 33.13 43.69
N ILE A 148 3.58 33.19 42.53
CA ILE A 148 3.33 34.20 41.48
C ILE A 148 2.77 33.61 40.18
N GLU A 149 2.47 32.31 40.13
CA GLU A 149 1.87 31.63 38.96
C GLU A 149 0.64 32.37 38.41
N GLY A 150 -0.29 32.77 39.28
CA GLY A 150 -1.52 33.48 38.87
C GLY A 150 -1.31 34.91 38.36
N TYR A 151 -0.08 35.42 38.37
CA TYR A 151 0.29 36.72 37.79
C TYR A 151 1.13 36.58 36.52
N PHE A 152 1.50 35.36 36.14
CA PHE A 152 2.26 35.10 34.92
C PHE A 152 1.30 35.00 33.73
N ASP A 153 1.62 35.74 32.68
CA ASP A 153 0.82 35.76 31.46
C ASP A 153 1.27 34.63 30.52
N PHE A 154 0.68 33.45 30.72
CA PHE A 154 0.99 32.26 29.90
C PHE A 154 0.56 32.45 28.44
N GLU A 155 -0.51 33.20 28.19
CA GLU A 155 -0.99 33.46 26.83
C GLU A 155 0.03 34.28 26.03
N SER A 156 0.54 35.37 26.60
CA SER A 156 1.62 36.14 25.95
C SER A 156 2.89 35.30 25.79
N TYR A 157 3.20 34.43 26.75
CA TYR A 157 4.38 33.56 26.67
C TYR A 157 4.29 32.53 25.54
N GLY A 158 3.12 31.91 25.34
CA GLY A 158 2.92 30.97 24.24
C GLY A 158 2.86 31.66 22.87
N ARG A 159 2.23 32.83 22.79
CA ARG A 159 2.19 33.65 21.57
C ARG A 159 3.58 34.03 21.07
N ASP A 160 4.47 34.44 21.98
CA ASP A 160 5.87 34.74 21.63
C ASP A 160 6.60 33.50 21.08
N ALA A 161 6.26 32.30 21.57
CA ALA A 161 6.81 31.06 21.06
C ALA A 161 6.29 30.74 19.65
N GLU A 162 5.01 30.92 19.37
CA GLU A 162 4.47 30.78 18.02
C GLU A 162 5.10 31.78 17.04
N MET A 163 5.23 33.04 17.45
CA MET A 163 5.88 34.09 16.66
C MET A 163 7.35 33.81 16.31
N SER A 164 8.01 32.90 17.03
CA SER A 164 9.37 32.46 16.70
C SER A 164 9.43 31.64 15.40
N GLY A 165 8.31 31.05 14.98
CA GLY A 165 8.20 30.18 13.81
C GLY A 165 8.62 28.73 14.05
N TYR A 166 8.98 28.35 15.29
CA TYR A 166 9.35 26.96 15.63
C TYR A 166 8.15 26.06 15.97
N VAL A 167 6.96 26.63 16.19
CA VAL A 167 5.75 25.87 16.49
C VAL A 167 4.56 26.40 15.69
N GLU A 168 3.62 25.51 15.36
CA GLU A 168 2.25 25.86 14.93
C GLU A 168 1.31 25.51 16.08
N LEU A 169 0.56 26.47 16.63
CA LEU A 169 -0.40 26.18 17.68
C LEU A 169 -1.75 25.79 17.08
N LEU A 170 -2.32 24.70 17.59
CA LEU A 170 -3.62 24.17 17.21
C LEU A 170 -4.55 24.19 18.44
N ASP A 171 -5.79 23.74 18.29
CA ASP A 171 -6.80 23.81 19.35
C ASP A 171 -6.48 22.86 20.52
N GLU A 172 -6.06 21.62 20.24
CA GLU A 172 -5.81 20.56 21.23
C GLU A 172 -4.32 20.15 21.35
N GLY A 173 -3.47 20.66 20.46
CA GLY A 173 -2.03 20.44 20.49
C GLY A 173 -1.23 21.42 19.64
N TYR A 174 0.01 21.10 19.35
CA TYR A 174 0.90 21.92 18.52
C TYR A 174 1.80 21.04 17.64
N ILE A 175 2.23 21.58 16.50
CA ILE A 175 3.28 20.98 15.66
C ILE A 175 4.62 21.59 16.05
N ASP A 176 5.62 20.75 16.33
CA ASP A 176 7.01 21.18 16.44
C ASP A 176 7.65 21.24 15.04
N LYS A 177 7.91 22.46 14.55
CA LYS A 177 8.48 22.70 13.22
C LYS A 177 10.00 22.53 13.16
N SER A 178 10.64 22.19 14.28
CA SER A 178 12.06 21.81 14.28
C SER A 178 12.28 20.37 13.81
N GLU A 179 11.22 19.57 13.81
CA GLU A 179 11.17 18.21 13.28
C GLU A 179 10.30 18.17 12.00
N SER A 180 10.53 17.20 11.13
CA SER A 180 9.80 17.07 9.88
C SER A 180 9.75 15.61 9.43
N ILE A 181 8.65 15.21 8.80
CA ILE A 181 8.53 13.92 8.12
C ILE A 181 8.96 14.00 6.66
N GLU A 182 9.22 12.85 6.04
CA GLU A 182 9.59 12.79 4.63
C GLU A 182 8.33 12.82 3.75
N LEU A 183 8.07 13.97 3.09
CA LEU A 183 6.86 14.18 2.26
C LEU A 183 6.75 13.25 1.04
N ASN A 184 7.82 12.55 0.67
CA ASN A 184 7.86 11.60 -0.45
C ASN A 184 8.48 10.25 -0.02
N LYS A 185 8.22 9.83 1.22
CA LYS A 185 8.72 8.55 1.77
C LYS A 185 8.27 7.35 0.95
N TYR A 186 7.01 7.38 0.52
CA TYR A 186 6.37 6.36 -0.31
C TYR A 186 6.07 6.93 -1.69
N SER A 187 6.48 6.19 -2.72
CA SER A 187 6.08 6.42 -4.09
C SER A 187 4.59 6.14 -4.28
N LEU A 188 3.99 6.72 -5.32
CA LEU A 188 2.59 6.46 -5.67
C LEU A 188 2.30 4.95 -5.85
N GLN A 189 3.24 4.20 -6.41
CA GLN A 189 3.08 2.75 -6.60
C GLN A 189 2.99 2.02 -5.27
N GLU A 190 3.87 2.34 -4.31
CA GLU A 190 3.83 1.77 -2.95
C GLU A 190 2.52 2.14 -2.25
N ILE A 191 2.04 3.38 -2.39
CA ILE A 191 0.75 3.82 -1.82
C ILE A 191 -0.41 3.02 -2.42
N ILE A 192 -0.42 2.83 -3.74
CA ILE A 192 -1.44 2.00 -4.42
C ILE A 192 -1.40 0.56 -3.89
N GLU A 193 -0.21 -0.02 -3.70
CA GLU A 193 -0.06 -1.38 -3.17
C GLU A 193 -0.50 -1.51 -1.71
N MET A 194 -0.24 -0.49 -0.88
CA MET A 194 -0.67 -0.46 0.53
C MET A 194 -2.20 -0.38 0.68
N TYR A 195 -2.87 0.35 -0.21
CA TYR A 195 -4.30 0.66 -0.10
C TYR A 195 -5.18 0.00 -1.17
N ASP A 196 -4.57 -0.84 -2.01
CA ASP A 196 -5.15 -1.70 -3.06
C ASP A 196 -6.49 -1.21 -3.65
N MET A 197 -6.39 -0.18 -4.48
CA MET A 197 -7.50 0.42 -5.24
C MET A 197 -8.00 -0.44 -6.41
N GLU A 198 -7.36 -1.58 -6.67
CA GLU A 198 -7.82 -2.59 -7.60
C GLU A 198 -7.92 -3.91 -6.84
N GLY A 199 -8.76 -3.87 -5.80
CA GLY A 199 -8.82 -4.84 -4.71
C GLY A 199 -8.53 -6.25 -5.19
N LYS A 200 -7.41 -6.82 -4.72
CA LYS A 200 -6.94 -8.19 -4.93
C LYS A 200 -7.76 -8.92 -5.97
N LYS A 201 -7.69 -8.50 -7.25
CA LYS A 201 -8.00 -9.46 -8.30
C LYS A 201 -7.00 -10.57 -8.01
N GLU A 202 -7.50 -11.74 -7.63
CA GLU A 202 -6.71 -12.94 -7.49
C GLU A 202 -5.94 -13.08 -8.81
N LYS A 203 -4.76 -12.48 -8.90
CA LYS A 203 -3.97 -12.44 -10.12
C LYS A 203 -3.57 -13.88 -10.30
N LYS A 204 -4.24 -14.58 -11.22
CA LYS A 204 -3.94 -15.99 -11.45
C LYS A 204 -2.71 -16.06 -12.35
N LEU A 205 -1.78 -16.94 -12.01
CA LEU A 205 -0.68 -17.34 -12.88
C LEU A 205 -1.03 -18.68 -13.51
N LYS A 206 -0.96 -18.73 -14.83
CA LYS A 206 -0.89 -19.99 -15.56
C LYS A 206 0.55 -20.51 -15.46
N VAL A 207 0.70 -21.69 -14.88
CA VAL A 207 1.99 -22.36 -14.63
C VAL A 207 1.98 -23.77 -15.21
N ILE A 208 3.16 -24.34 -15.45
CA ILE A 208 3.32 -25.77 -15.74
C ILE A 208 3.77 -26.48 -14.47
N TYR A 209 2.84 -27.15 -13.80
CA TYR A 209 3.10 -27.88 -12.57
C TYR A 209 3.64 -29.28 -12.86
N LYS A 210 4.69 -29.68 -12.14
CA LYS A 210 5.32 -31.01 -12.22
C LYS A 210 5.32 -31.68 -10.85
N GLN A 211 4.33 -32.54 -10.63
CA GLN A 211 4.30 -33.43 -9.47
C GLN A 211 5.30 -34.59 -9.67
N VAL A 212 5.96 -35.03 -8.59
CA VAL A 212 6.83 -36.20 -8.61
C VAL A 212 6.09 -37.42 -9.19
N GLY A 213 6.72 -38.09 -10.15
CA GLY A 213 6.19 -39.32 -10.77
C GLY A 213 4.96 -39.12 -11.68
N LYS A 214 4.54 -37.88 -11.96
CA LYS A 214 3.46 -37.58 -12.90
C LYS A 214 3.94 -36.72 -14.07
N ASP A 215 3.19 -36.78 -15.16
CA ASP A 215 3.35 -35.87 -16.29
C ASP A 215 3.10 -34.40 -15.88
N PRO A 216 3.81 -33.43 -16.49
CA PRO A 216 3.55 -32.01 -16.27
C PRO A 216 2.15 -31.61 -16.73
N ALA A 217 1.49 -30.74 -15.95
CA ALA A 217 0.14 -30.27 -16.19
C ALA A 217 0.05 -28.74 -16.13
N VAL A 218 -0.80 -28.16 -16.98
CA VAL A 218 -1.14 -26.73 -16.89
C VAL A 218 -2.04 -26.52 -15.68
N MET A 219 -1.75 -25.50 -14.88
CA MET A 219 -2.55 -25.12 -13.72
C MET A 219 -2.63 -23.61 -13.61
N GLU A 220 -3.75 -23.11 -13.08
CA GLU A 220 -3.87 -21.73 -12.63
C GLU A 220 -3.73 -21.68 -11.11
N ILE A 221 -2.87 -20.80 -10.61
CA ILE A 221 -2.62 -20.59 -9.18
C ILE A 221 -2.76 -19.12 -8.84
N ASP A 222 -3.07 -18.81 -7.58
CA ASP A 222 -2.98 -17.43 -7.11
C ASP A 222 -1.53 -16.93 -7.14
N ASP A 223 -1.33 -15.69 -7.58
CA ASP A 223 -0.03 -15.00 -7.54
C ASP A 223 0.30 -14.52 -6.12
N THR A 224 0.20 -15.42 -5.15
CA THR A 224 0.58 -15.18 -3.76
C THR A 224 1.76 -16.06 -3.39
N LEU A 225 2.54 -15.67 -2.38
CA LEU A 225 3.62 -16.51 -1.86
C LEU A 225 3.06 -17.82 -1.26
N GLU A 226 1.94 -17.73 -0.54
CA GLU A 226 1.29 -18.87 0.13
C GLU A 226 0.87 -19.96 -0.86
N ALA A 227 0.25 -19.58 -1.99
CA ALA A 227 -0.16 -20.55 -3.01
C ALA A 227 1.05 -21.28 -3.62
N LYS A 228 2.14 -20.56 -3.89
CA LYS A 228 3.39 -21.12 -4.43
C LYS A 228 4.05 -22.09 -3.42
N GLN A 229 4.16 -21.68 -2.16
CA GLN A 229 4.71 -22.50 -1.07
C GLN A 229 3.91 -23.78 -0.85
N LYS A 230 2.58 -23.69 -0.90
CA LYS A 230 1.69 -24.87 -0.82
C LYS A 230 1.92 -25.85 -1.96
N LEU A 231 2.19 -25.35 -3.17
CA LEU A 231 2.35 -26.17 -4.37
C LEU A 231 3.67 -26.98 -4.38
N VAL A 232 4.76 -26.38 -3.90
CA VAL A 232 6.09 -27.03 -3.76
C VAL A 232 6.28 -27.72 -2.40
N GLY A 233 5.41 -27.45 -1.43
CA GLY A 233 5.39 -28.10 -0.12
C GLY A 233 6.42 -27.55 0.88
N GLY A 234 6.70 -26.25 0.84
CA GLY A 234 7.68 -25.60 1.73
C GLY A 234 8.07 -24.19 1.27
N LEU A 235 9.19 -23.68 1.78
CA LEU A 235 9.79 -22.43 1.30
C LEU A 235 10.18 -22.57 -0.19
N ILE A 236 10.09 -21.47 -0.93
CA ILE A 236 10.34 -21.50 -2.37
C ILE A 236 11.78 -21.10 -2.70
N GLU A 237 12.37 -21.82 -3.65
CA GLU A 237 13.58 -21.40 -4.36
C GLU A 237 13.21 -21.17 -5.84
N VAL A 238 13.70 -20.07 -6.41
CA VAL A 238 13.48 -19.69 -7.80
C VAL A 238 14.78 -19.88 -8.57
N VAL A 239 14.78 -20.75 -9.58
CA VAL A 239 15.94 -21.05 -10.40
C VAL A 239 15.69 -20.68 -11.87
N PRO A 240 16.68 -20.13 -12.59
CA PRO A 240 16.57 -19.93 -14.03
C PRO A 240 16.34 -21.26 -14.76
N TYR A 241 15.44 -21.28 -15.74
CA TYR A 241 15.11 -22.51 -16.47
C TYR A 241 15.43 -22.41 -17.97
N LYS A 242 14.79 -21.47 -18.66
CA LYS A 242 14.99 -21.15 -20.08
C LYS A 242 14.82 -19.64 -20.26
N GLU A 243 15.02 -19.14 -21.47
CA GLU A 243 14.76 -17.71 -21.77
C GLU A 243 13.33 -17.33 -21.37
N ASP A 244 13.22 -16.25 -20.58
CA ASP A 244 11.98 -15.74 -19.97
C ASP A 244 11.19 -16.72 -19.09
N LEU A 245 11.83 -17.80 -18.61
CA LEU A 245 11.18 -18.83 -17.79
C LEU A 245 11.97 -19.16 -16.52
N LEU A 246 11.24 -19.27 -15.41
CA LEU A 246 11.75 -19.62 -14.09
C LEU A 246 11.14 -20.96 -13.65
N LEU A 247 11.92 -21.75 -12.92
CA LEU A 247 11.44 -22.94 -12.21
C LEU A 247 11.41 -22.64 -10.72
N VAL A 248 10.28 -22.91 -10.08
CA VAL A 248 10.08 -22.73 -8.64
C VAL A 248 9.98 -24.10 -8.00
N CYS A 249 10.81 -24.33 -6.98
CA CYS A 249 10.88 -25.59 -6.24
C CYS A 249 10.98 -25.34 -4.74
N ASN A 250 11.09 -26.41 -3.95
CA ASN A 250 11.20 -26.34 -2.51
C ASN A 250 12.68 -26.14 -2.11
N GLU A 251 13.00 -25.00 -1.50
CA GLU A 251 14.36 -24.63 -1.07
C GLU A 251 14.99 -25.69 -0.14
N GLU A 252 14.17 -26.29 0.72
CA GLU A 252 14.63 -27.28 1.70
C GLU A 252 14.41 -28.72 1.22
N GLY A 253 13.93 -28.93 -0.01
CA GLY A 253 13.47 -30.23 -0.49
C GLY A 253 14.53 -31.34 -0.36
N LYS A 254 15.80 -31.02 -0.64
CA LYS A 254 16.92 -31.98 -0.53
C LYS A 254 17.23 -32.33 0.92
N ILE A 255 17.20 -31.33 1.80
CA ILE A 255 17.41 -31.48 3.25
C ILE A 255 16.28 -32.33 3.86
N LEU A 256 15.06 -32.18 3.35
CA LEU A 256 13.88 -32.93 3.74
C LEU A 256 13.77 -34.31 3.07
N ASN A 257 14.79 -34.78 2.34
CA ASN A 257 14.80 -36.06 1.63
C ASN A 257 13.57 -36.28 0.73
N GLN A 258 13.10 -35.23 0.05
CA GLN A 258 12.02 -35.36 -0.92
C GLN A 258 12.45 -36.21 -2.12
N LYS A 259 11.50 -36.90 -2.74
CA LYS A 259 11.76 -37.78 -3.88
C LYS A 259 12.32 -36.97 -5.08
N PRO A 260 13.34 -37.46 -5.82
CA PRO A 260 13.81 -36.83 -7.05
C PRO A 260 12.70 -36.65 -8.09
N ASN A 261 12.76 -35.57 -8.88
CA ASN A 261 11.74 -35.23 -9.88
C ASN A 261 12.34 -34.95 -11.27
N LEU A 262 13.30 -34.03 -11.37
CA LEU A 262 13.87 -33.58 -12.65
C LEU A 262 15.39 -33.59 -12.62
N ASP A 263 16.01 -34.07 -13.70
CA ASP A 263 17.47 -34.08 -13.88
C ASP A 263 17.93 -32.97 -14.85
N PHE A 264 18.87 -32.14 -14.39
CA PHE A 264 19.52 -31.10 -15.19
C PHE A 264 20.99 -31.44 -15.48
N GLY A 265 21.43 -32.67 -15.20
CA GLY A 265 22.76 -33.22 -15.49
C GLY A 265 23.80 -32.90 -14.42
N TYR A 266 23.92 -31.62 -14.02
CA TYR A 266 24.83 -31.20 -12.94
C TYR A 266 24.16 -31.11 -11.58
N ASP A 267 22.84 -30.92 -11.57
CA ASP A 267 22.01 -30.91 -10.38
C ASP A 267 20.63 -31.46 -10.71
N TYR A 268 19.83 -31.76 -9.69
CA TYR A 268 18.48 -32.28 -9.82
C TYR A 268 17.52 -31.58 -8.86
N ILE A 269 16.26 -31.50 -9.30
CA ILE A 269 15.15 -31.00 -8.49
C ILE A 269 14.50 -32.18 -7.76
N VAL A 270 14.22 -31.99 -6.48
CA VAL A 270 13.45 -32.91 -5.64
C VAL A 270 12.11 -32.30 -5.28
N GLY A 271 11.13 -33.16 -4.98
CA GLY A 271 9.79 -32.71 -4.64
C GLY A 271 9.02 -32.14 -5.83
N ASN A 272 7.87 -31.55 -5.54
CA ASN A 272 7.04 -30.93 -6.57
C ASN A 272 7.62 -29.57 -6.97
N CYS A 273 7.50 -29.22 -8.23
CA CYS A 273 7.95 -27.94 -8.75
C CYS A 273 6.98 -27.40 -9.81
N PHE A 274 7.15 -26.15 -10.21
CA PHE A 274 6.41 -25.59 -11.35
C PHE A 274 7.27 -24.61 -12.15
N VAL A 275 6.94 -24.45 -13.43
CA VAL A 275 7.55 -23.45 -14.31
C VAL A 275 6.57 -22.29 -14.50
N VAL A 276 7.10 -21.07 -14.47
CA VAL A 276 6.38 -19.80 -14.58
C VAL A 276 7.19 -18.82 -15.44
N GLY A 277 6.52 -17.82 -16.03
CA GLY A 277 7.20 -16.77 -16.80
C GLY A 277 7.91 -15.77 -15.89
N ASP A 278 9.05 -15.28 -16.36
CA ASP A 278 9.80 -14.18 -15.72
C ASP A 278 9.21 -12.83 -16.13
N ASP A 279 8.70 -12.06 -15.17
CA ASP A 279 8.29 -10.67 -15.37
C ASP A 279 9.38 -9.74 -14.86
N PHE A 280 10.52 -9.77 -15.57
CA PHE A 280 11.71 -9.00 -15.22
C PHE A 280 11.42 -7.50 -15.09
N GLU A 281 10.55 -6.94 -15.94
CA GLU A 281 10.21 -5.51 -15.94
C GLU A 281 9.52 -5.08 -14.63
N ASN A 282 8.71 -5.95 -14.04
CA ASN A 282 7.97 -5.67 -12.81
C ASN A 282 8.53 -6.42 -11.58
N ALA A 283 9.74 -7.00 -11.70
CA ALA A 283 10.38 -7.81 -10.66
C ALA A 283 9.46 -8.90 -10.08
N GLY A 284 8.69 -9.58 -10.94
CA GLY A 284 7.65 -10.52 -10.53
C GLY A 284 7.52 -11.75 -11.42
N PHE A 285 6.34 -12.38 -11.36
CA PHE A 285 5.99 -13.52 -12.20
C PHE A 285 4.91 -13.14 -13.20
N LYS A 286 4.98 -13.75 -14.39
CA LYS A 286 3.91 -13.72 -15.40
C LYS A 286 3.47 -15.13 -15.77
N SER A 287 2.25 -15.23 -16.29
CA SER A 287 1.74 -16.49 -16.84
C SER A 287 2.63 -16.97 -18.00
N VAL A 288 2.82 -18.29 -18.11
CA VAL A 288 3.44 -18.87 -19.31
C VAL A 288 2.55 -18.61 -20.53
N SER A 289 3.16 -18.32 -21.68
CA SER A 289 2.40 -18.10 -22.92
C SER A 289 1.93 -19.42 -23.53
N GLU A 290 0.81 -19.41 -24.26
CA GLU A 290 0.26 -20.61 -24.92
C GLU A 290 1.25 -21.28 -25.87
N GLU A 291 2.10 -20.49 -26.52
CA GLU A 291 3.11 -20.97 -27.49
C GLU A 291 4.24 -21.76 -26.81
N GLN A 292 4.53 -21.46 -25.53
CA GLN A 292 5.59 -22.11 -24.76
C GLN A 292 5.14 -23.42 -24.09
N ILE A 293 3.82 -23.62 -23.88
CA ILE A 293 3.29 -24.70 -23.03
C ILE A 293 3.77 -26.09 -23.45
N GLU A 294 3.65 -26.43 -24.73
CA GLU A 294 3.97 -27.78 -25.20
C GLU A 294 5.48 -28.06 -25.20
N GLU A 295 6.30 -27.04 -25.49
CA GLU A 295 7.76 -27.17 -25.38
C GLU A 295 8.19 -27.39 -23.92
N ILE A 296 7.63 -26.61 -22.98
CA ILE A 296 7.94 -26.75 -21.55
C ILE A 296 7.54 -28.15 -21.07
N LYS A 297 6.34 -28.62 -21.41
CA LYS A 297 5.88 -29.96 -21.01
C LYS A 297 6.78 -31.05 -21.56
N GLN A 298 7.18 -30.98 -22.83
CA GLN A 298 8.03 -31.99 -23.43
C GLN A 298 9.41 -32.02 -22.75
N ASP A 299 10.03 -30.85 -22.52
CA ASP A 299 11.32 -30.75 -21.85
C ASP A 299 11.27 -31.30 -20.40
N LEU A 300 10.22 -30.98 -19.64
CA LEU A 300 10.01 -31.51 -18.29
C LEU A 300 9.76 -33.03 -18.28
N LYS A 301 9.13 -33.58 -19.32
CA LYS A 301 8.99 -35.03 -19.48
C LYS A 301 10.32 -35.70 -19.77
N ASP A 302 11.10 -35.13 -20.68
CA ASP A 302 12.41 -35.67 -21.07
C ASP A 302 13.42 -35.65 -19.91
N ARG A 303 13.26 -34.69 -18.98
CA ARG A 303 14.06 -34.58 -17.74
C ARG A 303 13.52 -35.40 -16.56
N SER A 304 12.37 -36.04 -16.70
CA SER A 304 11.71 -36.72 -15.58
C SER A 304 12.53 -37.91 -15.09
N ILE A 305 12.78 -37.97 -13.79
CA ILE A 305 13.45 -39.10 -13.15
C ILE A 305 12.41 -40.18 -12.86
N GLU A 306 12.62 -41.40 -13.37
CA GLU A 306 11.81 -42.55 -13.01
C GLU A 306 12.15 -43.00 -11.58
N VAL A 307 11.20 -42.81 -10.66
CA VAL A 307 11.34 -43.29 -9.29
C VAL A 307 10.79 -44.72 -9.21
N SER A 308 11.69 -45.71 -9.16
CA SER A 308 11.31 -47.08 -8.81
C SER A 308 11.40 -47.26 -7.29
N GLU A 309 10.34 -47.82 -6.68
CA GLU A 309 10.39 -48.21 -5.28
C GLU A 309 11.21 -49.49 -5.17
N ILE A 310 12.42 -49.40 -4.64
CA ILE A 310 13.18 -50.56 -4.21
C ILE A 310 12.56 -51.01 -2.89
N GLU A 311 11.89 -52.17 -2.88
CA GLU A 311 11.45 -52.81 -1.63
C GLU A 311 12.68 -52.98 -0.73
N LYS A 312 12.60 -52.44 0.49
CA LYS A 312 13.62 -52.69 1.51
C LYS A 312 13.68 -54.21 1.72
N ILE A 313 14.81 -54.81 1.34
CA ILE A 313 15.15 -56.16 1.80
C ILE A 313 15.30 -56.03 3.32
N GLU A 314 14.42 -56.67 4.08
CA GLU A 314 14.60 -56.83 5.52
C GLU A 314 15.95 -57.53 5.75
N GLU A 315 16.87 -56.86 6.44
CA GLU A 315 18.09 -57.46 6.97
C GLU A 315 17.70 -58.41 8.11
N ASP A 316 17.08 -59.53 7.77
CA ASP A 316 17.08 -60.71 8.63
C ASP A 316 18.16 -61.68 8.10
N ASP A 317 19.03 -62.09 9.03
CA ASP A 317 20.07 -63.12 8.93
C ASP A 317 21.37 -62.78 8.17
N MET A 318 22.23 -61.99 8.82
CA MET A 318 23.67 -62.26 8.78
C MET A 318 24.26 -62.26 10.19
N GLU A 319 24.11 -63.38 10.90
CA GLU A 319 25.13 -63.80 11.86
C GLU A 319 26.43 -64.04 11.09
N PHE A 320 27.50 -63.29 11.39
CA PHE A 320 28.89 -63.79 11.44
C PHE A 320 29.77 -62.91 12.32
#